data_AF-A0A6L6CWF3-F1
#
_entry.id   AF-A0A6L6CWF3-F1
#
_cell.length_a   1.000
_cell.length_b   1.000
_cell.length_c   1.000
_cell.angle_alpha   90.00
_cell.angle_beta   90.00
_cell.angle_gamma   90.00
#
_symmetry.space_group_name_H-M   'P 1'
#
loop_
_entity.id
_entity.type
_entity.pdbx_description
1 polymer ?
#
loop_
_entity_poly.entity_id
_entity_poly.type
_entity_poly.pdbx_seq_one_letter_code
_entity_poly.pdbx_strand_id
1 'polypeptide(L)'
;MIEPRVIRLDHEATLALSQILGIMLDQLFEPEASQGWSTEHIIDLDARLVDSLESESITLGINDAALLLQGMAFTELMSVDLPWFETVQWVTDFVTSELRQHWSDQEWLTFTS
;
A
#
# COMPACT_ATOMS: atom_id res chain seq x y z
N MET A 1 -16.43 -8.93 -10.38
CA MET A 1 -15.17 -9.31 -9.70
C MET A 1 -14.06 -8.66 -10.50
N ILE A 2 -13.23 -7.83 -9.87
CA ILE A 2 -12.13 -7.16 -10.55
C ILE A 2 -10.93 -8.09 -10.48
N GLU A 3 -10.41 -8.48 -11.64
CA GLU A 3 -9.31 -9.45 -11.72
C GLU A 3 -8.01 -8.88 -11.15
N PRO A 4 -7.22 -9.69 -10.41
CA PRO A 4 -5.87 -9.32 -10.00
C PRO A 4 -4.96 -9.02 -11.19
N ARG A 5 -3.91 -8.23 -10.93
CA ARG A 5 -2.88 -7.84 -11.90
C ARG A 5 -1.52 -8.33 -11.42
N VAL A 6 -0.72 -8.85 -12.36
CA VAL A 6 0.71 -9.09 -12.12
C VAL A 6 1.43 -7.77 -12.32
N ILE A 7 2.08 -7.28 -11.27
CA ILE A 7 2.78 -6.01 -11.24
C ILE A 7 4.26 -6.29 -11.02
N ARG A 8 5.11 -5.61 -11.78
CA ARG A 8 6.56 -5.63 -11.57
C ARG A 8 6.92 -4.50 -10.63
N LEU A 9 7.59 -4.86 -9.54
CA LEU A 9 8.11 -3.92 -8.57
C LEU A 9 9.62 -4.10 -8.54
N ASP A 10 10.34 -3.00 -8.53
CA ASP A 10 11.76 -3.08 -8.22
C ASP A 10 11.97 -3.38 -6.72
N HIS A 11 13.21 -3.67 -6.36
CA HIS A 11 13.57 -4.03 -5.00
C HIS A 11 13.23 -2.91 -4.01
N GLU A 12 13.49 -1.65 -4.37
CA GLU A 12 13.29 -0.50 -3.48
C GLU A 12 11.80 -0.23 -3.25
N ALA A 13 10.98 -0.31 -4.30
CA ALA A 13 9.53 -0.19 -4.21
C ALA A 13 8.94 -1.31 -3.35
N THR A 14 9.42 -2.54 -3.50
CA THR A 14 8.94 -3.68 -2.69
C THR A 14 9.25 -3.46 -1.21
N LEU A 15 10.46 -3.03 -0.88
CA LEU A 15 10.86 -2.71 0.50
C LEU A 15 10.05 -1.53 1.05
N ALA A 16 9.81 -0.49 0.26
CA ALA A 16 9.01 0.64 0.67
C ALA A 16 7.57 0.20 1.01
N LEU A 17 6.93 -0.58 0.14
CA LEU A 17 5.57 -1.10 0.36
C LEU A 17 5.49 -2.01 1.59
N SER A 18 6.49 -2.87 1.82
CA SER A 18 6.57 -3.67 3.05
C SER A 18 6.73 -2.79 4.30
N GLN A 19 7.56 -1.75 4.23
CA GLN A 19 7.71 -0.78 5.32
C GLN A 19 6.39 -0.07 5.67
N ILE A 20 5.59 0.29 4.65
CA ILE A 20 4.26 0.89 4.85
C ILE A 20 3.32 -0.07 5.56
N LEU A 21 3.30 -1.34 5.16
CA LEU A 21 2.49 -2.37 5.83
C LEU A 21 2.95 -2.59 7.27
N GLY A 22 4.27 -2.54 7.54
CA GLY A 22 4.82 -2.56 8.90
C GLY A 22 4.31 -1.39 9.76
N ILE A 23 4.35 -0.16 9.23
CA ILE A 23 3.81 1.02 9.92
C ILE A 23 2.31 0.85 10.21
N MET A 24 1.53 0.36 9.24
CA MET A 24 0.10 0.10 9.43
C MET A 24 -0.15 -0.95 10.50
N LEU A 25 0.67 -2.02 10.53
CA LEU A 25 0.56 -3.10 11.50
C LEU A 25 0.87 -2.60 12.92
N ASP A 26 1.93 -1.81 13.09
CA ASP A 26 2.30 -1.19 14.37
C ASP A 26 1.15 -0.33 14.91
N GLN A 27 0.49 0.43 14.03
CA GLN A 27 -0.64 1.28 14.39
C GLN A 27 -1.83 0.49 14.95
N LEU A 28 -2.05 -0.76 14.50
CA LEU A 28 -3.16 -1.59 14.99
C LEU A 28 -2.99 -2.04 16.45
N PHE A 29 -1.78 -1.95 16.99
CA PHE A 29 -1.52 -2.24 18.40
C PHE A 29 -1.63 -1.01 19.30
N GLU A 30 -1.88 0.18 18.74
CA GLU A 30 -2.13 1.38 19.52
C GLU A 30 -3.57 1.41 20.05
N PRO A 31 -3.77 1.62 21.37
CA PRO A 31 -5.08 1.51 22.01
C PRO A 31 -6.13 2.54 21.54
N GLU A 32 -5.72 3.59 20.83
CA GLU A 32 -6.57 4.68 20.35
C GLU A 32 -6.85 4.59 18.84
N ALA A 33 -6.29 3.59 18.15
CA ALA A 33 -6.29 3.52 16.70
C ALA A 33 -7.24 2.43 16.18
N SER A 34 -8.43 2.83 15.74
CA SER A 34 -9.30 1.94 14.94
C SER A 34 -9.36 2.46 13.50
N GLN A 35 -8.40 2.06 12.68
CA GLN A 35 -8.37 2.43 11.25
C GLN A 35 -9.21 1.49 10.36
N GLY A 36 -9.81 0.44 10.94
CA GLY A 36 -10.67 -0.50 10.22
C GLY A 36 -9.92 -1.43 9.25
N TRP A 37 -8.59 -1.42 9.25
CA TRP A 37 -7.78 -2.30 8.41
C TRP A 37 -7.81 -3.75 8.91
N SER A 38 -7.76 -4.69 7.97
CA SER A 38 -7.68 -6.11 8.29
C SER A 38 -6.24 -6.51 8.58
N THR A 39 -5.96 -6.93 9.82
CA THR A 39 -4.64 -7.45 10.21
C THR A 39 -4.21 -8.65 9.37
N GLU A 40 -5.15 -9.56 9.06
CA GLU A 40 -4.88 -10.73 8.22
C GLU A 40 -4.47 -10.31 6.81
N HIS A 41 -5.14 -9.30 6.25
CA HIS A 41 -4.83 -8.80 4.91
C HIS A 41 -3.47 -8.11 4.85
N ILE A 42 -3.12 -7.33 5.88
CA ILE A 42 -1.79 -6.71 5.99
C ILE A 42 -0.69 -7.78 6.04
N ILE A 43 -0.84 -8.80 6.89
CA ILE A 43 0.16 -9.87 7.05
C ILE A 43 0.29 -10.70 5.77
N ASP A 44 -0.83 -11.08 5.15
CA ASP A 44 -0.82 -11.84 3.89
C ASP A 44 -0.15 -11.05 2.75
N LEU A 45 -0.46 -9.77 2.63
CA LEU A 45 0.13 -8.92 1.59
C LEU A 45 1.62 -8.67 1.82
N ASP A 46 2.05 -8.47 3.07
CA ASP A 46 3.46 -8.31 3.42
C ASP A 46 4.27 -9.58 3.08
N ALA A 47 3.74 -10.76 3.42
CA ALA A 47 4.37 -12.04 3.04
C ALA A 47 4.52 -12.16 1.52
N ARG A 48 3.49 -11.80 0.74
CA ARG A 48 3.55 -11.81 -0.72
C ARG A 48 4.56 -10.81 -1.28
N LEU A 49 4.74 -9.64 -0.66
CA LEU A 49 5.76 -8.66 -1.05
C LEU A 49 7.17 -9.21 -0.79
N VAL A 50 7.41 -9.81 0.37
CA VAL A 50 8.69 -10.45 0.70
C VAL A 50 9.02 -11.56 -0.29
N ASP A 51 8.08 -12.44 -0.61
CA ASP A 51 8.28 -13.50 -1.61
C ASP A 51 8.56 -12.94 -3.02
N SER A 52 8.00 -11.77 -3.35
CA SER A 52 8.21 -11.12 -4.64
C SER A 52 9.61 -10.53 -4.84
N LEU A 53 10.40 -10.37 -3.76
CA LEU A 53 11.78 -9.90 -3.85
C LEU A 53 12.67 -10.83 -4.68
N GLU A 54 12.35 -12.13 -4.75
CA GLU A 54 13.07 -13.10 -5.56
C GLU A 54 12.58 -13.16 -7.01
N SER A 55 11.30 -12.88 -7.25
CA SER A 55 10.64 -13.06 -8.55
C SER A 55 10.45 -11.76 -9.35
N GLU A 56 10.72 -10.60 -8.74
CA GLU A 56 10.51 -9.25 -9.27
C GLU A 56 9.06 -9.00 -9.74
N SER A 57 8.11 -9.80 -9.26
CA SER A 57 6.71 -9.68 -9.62
C SER A 57 5.78 -10.16 -8.53
N ILE A 58 4.68 -9.42 -8.34
CA ILE A 58 3.65 -9.73 -7.36
C ILE A 58 2.28 -9.73 -8.04
N THR A 59 1.39 -10.61 -7.58
CA THR A 59 -0.02 -10.57 -7.98
C THR A 59 -0.79 -9.75 -6.95
N LEU A 60 -1.34 -8.62 -7.38
CA LEU A 60 -2.11 -7.71 -6.56
C LEU A 60 -3.57 -7.64 -7.05
N GLY A 61 -4.51 -7.81 -6.13
CA GLY A 61 -5.91 -7.42 -6.33
C GLY A 61 -6.13 -5.94 -6.05
N ILE A 62 -7.26 -5.40 -6.49
CA ILE A 62 -7.62 -4.00 -6.22
C ILE A 62 -7.74 -3.70 -4.72
N ASN A 63 -8.10 -4.70 -3.90
CA ASN A 63 -8.08 -4.59 -2.44
C ASN A 63 -6.67 -4.39 -1.89
N ASP A 64 -5.67 -5.10 -2.45
CA ASP A 64 -4.27 -4.97 -2.03
C ASP A 64 -3.77 -3.56 -2.35
N ALA A 65 -4.04 -3.09 -3.58
CA ALA A 65 -3.71 -1.73 -3.99
C ALA A 65 -4.40 -0.69 -3.11
N ALA A 66 -5.69 -0.85 -2.82
CA ALA A 66 -6.42 0.06 -1.94
C ALA A 66 -5.81 0.11 -0.53
N LEU A 67 -5.42 -1.03 0.04
CA LEU A 67 -4.77 -1.10 1.35
C LEU A 67 -3.41 -0.36 1.34
N LEU A 68 -2.58 -0.59 0.32
CA LEU A 68 -1.29 0.10 0.16
C LEU A 68 -1.48 1.61 0.02
N LEU A 69 -2.46 2.06 -0.78
CA LEU A 69 -2.79 3.47 -0.94
C LEU A 69 -3.28 4.11 0.37
N GLN A 70 -4.05 3.38 1.18
CA GLN A 70 -4.45 3.83 2.52
C GLN A 70 -3.23 3.96 3.45
N GLY A 71 -2.31 3.00 3.40
CA GLY A 71 -1.06 3.05 4.14
C GLY A 71 -0.17 4.23 3.75
N MET A 72 -0.09 4.55 2.45
CA MET A 72 0.60 5.73 1.95
C MET A 72 -0.01 7.02 2.51
N ALA A 73 -1.33 7.19 2.36
CA ALA A 73 -2.04 8.37 2.84
C ALA A 73 -1.91 8.55 4.37
N PHE A 74 -1.95 7.43 5.11
CA PHE A 74 -1.71 7.44 6.55
C PHE A 74 -0.28 7.88 6.89
N THR A 75 0.71 7.30 6.22
CA THR A 75 2.13 7.64 6.44
C THR A 75 2.41 9.11 6.13
N GLU A 76 1.81 9.65 5.06
CA GLU A 76 1.86 11.08 4.74
C GLU A 76 1.29 11.91 5.88
N LEU A 77 0.06 11.62 6.34
CA LEU A 77 -0.60 12.34 7.43
C LEU A 77 0.23 12.34 8.72
N MET A 78 0.78 11.18 9.09
CA MET A 78 1.60 11.03 10.29
C MET A 78 2.95 11.75 10.19
N SER A 79 3.38 12.09 8.98
CA SER A 79 4.64 12.78 8.72
C SER A 79 4.53 14.30 8.61
N VAL A 80 3.33 14.89 8.70
CA VAL A 80 3.07 16.32 8.42
C VAL A 80 3.92 17.28 9.23
N ASP A 81 4.22 16.93 10.48
CA ASP A 81 5.02 17.76 11.41
C ASP A 81 6.51 17.37 11.42
N LEU A 82 6.93 16.47 10.53
CA LEU A 82 8.31 15.95 10.49
C LEU A 82 9.14 16.71 9.43
N PRO A 83 10.46 16.91 9.66
CA PRO A 83 11.31 17.65 8.73
C PRO A 83 11.41 17.07 7.31
N TRP A 84 11.01 15.82 7.11
CA TRP A 84 11.08 15.10 5.83
C TRP A 84 9.71 14.94 5.15
N PHE A 85 8.68 15.66 5.60
CA PHE A 85 7.32 15.60 5.05
C PHE A 85 7.28 15.77 3.52
N GLU A 86 8.00 16.76 2.97
CA GLU A 86 8.02 17.02 1.52
C GLU A 86 8.49 15.81 0.72
N THR A 87 9.47 15.06 1.25
CA THR A 87 9.94 13.82 0.64
C THR A 87 8.87 12.74 0.70
N VAL A 88 8.17 12.59 1.83
CA VAL A 88 7.10 11.59 1.99
C VAL A 88 5.93 11.89 1.07
N GLN A 89 5.53 13.15 0.95
CA GLN A 89 4.49 13.58 0.03
C GLN A 89 4.85 13.25 -1.43
N TRP A 90 6.09 13.56 -1.86
CA TRP A 90 6.53 13.24 -3.21
C TRP A 90 6.51 11.72 -3.49
N VAL A 91 6.98 10.90 -2.54
CA VAL A 91 6.93 9.43 -2.67
C VAL A 91 5.49 8.94 -2.69
N THR A 92 4.62 9.54 -1.89
CA THR A 92 3.18 9.21 -1.83
C THR A 92 2.48 9.46 -3.14
N ASP A 93 2.69 10.62 -3.76
CA ASP A 93 2.13 10.92 -5.07
C ASP A 93 2.63 9.95 -6.14
N PHE A 94 3.93 9.63 -6.13
CA PHE A 94 4.53 8.70 -7.08
C PHE A 94 3.97 7.28 -6.94
N VAL A 95 4.04 6.69 -5.74
CA VAL A 95 3.53 5.33 -5.47
C VAL A 95 2.03 5.26 -5.74
N THR A 96 1.29 6.31 -5.40
CA THR A 96 -0.15 6.38 -5.66
C THR A 96 -0.45 6.32 -7.15
N SER A 97 0.28 7.10 -7.95
CA SER A 97 0.15 7.07 -9.41
C SER A 97 0.51 5.68 -9.98
N GLU A 98 1.65 5.13 -9.55
CA GLU A 98 2.16 3.86 -10.08
C GLU A 98 1.26 2.67 -9.73
N LEU A 99 0.67 2.63 -8.54
CA LEU A 99 -0.26 1.56 -8.16
C LEU A 99 -1.65 1.74 -8.79
N ARG A 100 -2.15 2.98 -8.84
CA ARG A 100 -3.51 3.26 -9.33
C ARG A 100 -3.69 2.94 -10.81
N GLN A 101 -2.66 3.18 -11.64
CA GLN A 101 -2.75 3.04 -13.10
C GLN A 101 -3.06 1.62 -13.60
N HIS A 102 -2.90 0.59 -12.75
CA HIS A 102 -3.15 -0.81 -13.12
C HIS A 102 -4.63 -1.18 -13.23
N TRP A 103 -5.52 -0.32 -12.72
CA TRP A 103 -6.97 -0.45 -12.85
C TRP A 103 -7.55 0.82 -13.45
N SER A 104 -8.56 0.66 -14.30
CA SER A 104 -9.32 1.75 -14.87
C SER A 104 -10.15 2.50 -13.83
N ASP A 105 -10.52 3.75 -14.11
CA ASP A 105 -11.40 4.52 -13.24
C ASP A 105 -12.74 3.81 -13.01
N GLN A 106 -13.26 3.08 -14.00
CA GLN A 106 -14.49 2.30 -13.84
C GLN A 106 -14.31 1.14 -12.85
N GLU A 107 -13.16 0.47 -12.85
CA GLU A 107 -12.84 -0.58 -11.87
C GLU A 107 -12.72 0.02 -10.46
N TRP A 108 -12.04 1.15 -10.32
CA TRP A 108 -11.97 1.88 -9.05
C TRP A 108 -13.36 2.32 -8.54
N LEU A 109 -14.19 2.89 -9.41
CA LEU A 109 -15.56 3.27 -9.07
C LEU A 109 -16.40 2.05 -8.64
N THR A 110 -16.24 0.93 -9.33
CA THR A 110 -16.95 -0.32 -9.01
C THR A 110 -16.51 -0.90 -7.67
N PHE A 111 -15.24 -0.74 -7.30
CA PHE A 111 -14.72 -1.17 -6.00
C PHE A 111 -15.26 -0.32 -4.84
N THR A 112 -15.41 1.00 -5.05
CA THR A 112 -15.88 1.93 -4.01
C THR A 112 -17.40 2.02 -3.87
N SER A 113 -18.16 1.39 -4.78
CA SER A 113 -19.64 1.40 -4.81
C SER A 113 -20.22 0.22 -4.05
#